data_AF-A0A4Q3BJ97-F1
#
_entry.id   AF-A0A4Q3BJ97-F1
#
_cell.length_a   1.000
_cell.length_b   1.000
_cell.length_c   1.000
_cell.angle_alpha   90.00
_cell.angle_beta   90.00
_cell.angle_gamma   90.00
#
_symmetry.space_group_name_H-M   'P 1'
#
loop_
_entity.id
_entity.type
_entity.pdbx_description
1 polymer ?
#
loop_
_entity_poly.entity_id
_entity_poly.type
_entity_poly.pdbx_seq_one_letter_code
_entity_poly.pdbx_strand_id
1 'polypeptide(L)'
;MPLHELLSTSKQYILVTAPGWDSVKAELKLFSRETIYGNWQQDGETIDVVVGKNGLAWGRGLHKIPVEAENIKIEGDNKAPIGVFRIGCSFGTHKTSQNPNWPHIYIHEKMLGIDDPDSRYYNCIVDSSEIPDKDWKSAETMNREDGLYEYGLVVEHNMN
;
A
#
# COMPACT_ATOMS: atom_id res chain seq x y z
N MET A 1 -14.85 -10.66 -5.54
CA MET A 1 -14.09 -11.91 -5.79
C MET A 1 -13.56 -12.43 -4.47
N PRO A 2 -13.77 -13.70 -4.09
CA PRO A 2 -13.19 -14.31 -2.90
C PRO A 2 -11.66 -14.38 -2.97
N LEU A 3 -10.98 -14.36 -1.81
CA LEU A 3 -9.51 -14.38 -1.71
C LEU A 3 -8.86 -15.55 -2.46
N HIS A 4 -9.44 -16.75 -2.37
CA HIS A 4 -8.90 -17.93 -3.04
C HIS A 4 -8.91 -17.77 -4.57
N GLU A 5 -9.95 -17.16 -5.12
CA GLU A 5 -10.08 -16.92 -6.55
C GLU A 5 -9.07 -15.86 -7.02
N LEU A 6 -8.88 -14.81 -6.22
CA LEU A 6 -7.87 -13.77 -6.48
C LEU A 6 -6.46 -14.38 -6.53
N LEU A 7 -6.07 -15.16 -5.53
CA LEU A 7 -4.76 -15.81 -5.51
C LEU A 7 -4.62 -16.82 -6.66
N SER A 8 -5.69 -17.53 -7.00
CA SER A 8 -5.68 -18.52 -8.08
C SER A 8 -5.54 -17.89 -9.48
N THR A 9 -5.95 -16.63 -9.65
CA THR A 9 -5.87 -15.91 -10.94
C THR A 9 -4.69 -14.95 -11.02
N SER A 10 -4.06 -14.61 -9.89
CA SER A 10 -2.84 -13.80 -9.84
C SER A 10 -1.62 -14.57 -10.34
N LYS A 11 -0.73 -13.88 -11.06
CA LYS A 11 0.58 -14.41 -11.48
C LYS A 11 1.76 -13.83 -10.70
N GLN A 12 1.51 -12.83 -9.87
CA GLN A 12 2.52 -12.15 -9.07
C GLN A 12 1.94 -11.80 -7.69
N TYR A 13 2.78 -11.83 -6.66
CA TYR A 13 2.47 -11.22 -5.36
C TYR A 13 3.75 -10.77 -4.64
N ILE A 14 3.56 -9.84 -3.70
CA ILE A 14 4.57 -9.41 -2.74
C ILE A 14 4.18 -9.99 -1.39
N LEU A 15 5.11 -10.68 -0.73
CA LEU A 15 4.92 -11.21 0.61
C LEU A 15 5.78 -10.43 1.58
N VAL A 16 5.16 -9.82 2.58
CA VAL A 16 5.83 -9.17 3.70
C VAL A 16 5.55 -9.96 4.97
N THR A 17 6.59 -10.37 5.69
CA THR A 17 6.48 -11.13 6.93
C THR A 17 7.29 -10.48 8.04
N ALA A 18 6.70 -10.36 9.23
CA ALA A 18 7.39 -9.89 10.42
C ALA A 18 7.40 -10.99 11.51
N PRO A 19 8.40 -11.00 12.41
CA PRO A 19 8.49 -12.01 13.47
C PRO A 19 7.34 -11.98 14.49
N GLY A 20 6.65 -10.85 14.64
CA GLY A 20 5.54 -10.70 15.57
C GLY A 20 4.80 -9.36 15.43
N TRP A 21 3.74 -9.20 16.20
CA TRP A 21 2.81 -8.07 16.12
C TRP A 21 3.44 -6.71 16.38
N ASP A 22 4.42 -6.61 17.27
CA ASP A 22 5.07 -5.34 17.62
C ASP A 22 6.40 -5.11 16.87
N SER A 23 6.68 -5.94 15.86
CA SER A 23 7.91 -5.85 15.09
C SER A 23 7.89 -4.67 14.12
N VAL A 24 8.94 -3.85 14.14
CA VAL A 24 9.17 -2.80 13.13
C VAL A 24 9.96 -3.35 11.95
N LYS A 25 10.84 -4.34 12.17
CA LYS A 25 11.59 -5.00 11.11
C LYS A 25 10.78 -6.13 10.50
N ALA A 26 10.84 -6.26 9.19
CA ALA A 26 10.19 -7.32 8.44
C ALA A 26 11.04 -7.69 7.21
N GLU A 27 10.64 -8.77 6.55
CA GLU A 27 11.21 -9.25 5.29
C GLU A 27 10.19 -9.11 4.18
N LEU A 28 10.64 -8.69 3.00
CA LEU A 28 9.86 -8.66 1.77
C LEU A 28 10.43 -9.68 0.76
N LYS A 29 9.53 -10.45 0.16
CA LYS A 29 9.83 -11.42 -0.91
C LYS A 29 8.89 -11.18 -2.09
N LEU A 30 9.44 -11.24 -3.30
CA LEU A 30 8.69 -11.13 -4.54
C LEU A 30 8.45 -12.52 -5.11
N PHE A 31 7.25 -12.78 -5.62
CA PHE A 31 6.93 -14.05 -6.25
C PHE A 31 6.24 -13.86 -7.58
N SER A 32 6.59 -14.72 -8.55
CA SER A 32 5.92 -14.82 -9.85
C SER A 32 5.65 -16.27 -10.25
N ARG A 33 4.77 -16.44 -11.24
CA ARG A 33 4.54 -17.69 -11.97
C ARG A 33 4.10 -17.40 -13.40
N GLU A 34 4.56 -18.20 -14.35
CA GLU A 34 4.28 -17.97 -15.78
C GLU A 34 2.80 -18.08 -16.13
N THR A 35 2.10 -19.04 -15.49
CA THR A 35 0.68 -19.32 -15.74
C THR A 35 -0.09 -19.44 -14.42
N ILE A 36 -1.42 -19.31 -14.47
CA ILE A 36 -2.29 -19.45 -13.29
C ILE A 36 -2.31 -20.86 -12.69
N TYR A 37 -1.74 -21.84 -13.40
CA TYR A 37 -1.57 -23.22 -12.93
C TYR A 37 -0.10 -23.54 -12.61
N GLY A 38 0.82 -22.61 -12.87
CA GLY A 38 2.24 -22.78 -12.62
C GLY A 38 2.60 -22.70 -11.14
N ASN A 39 3.76 -23.25 -10.81
CA ASN A 39 4.34 -23.12 -9.47
C ASN A 39 4.86 -21.70 -9.25
N TRP A 40 4.70 -21.20 -8.02
CA TRP A 40 5.31 -19.94 -7.60
C TRP A 40 6.82 -20.07 -7.51
N GLN A 41 7.51 -19.04 -7.99
CA GLN A 41 8.95 -18.88 -7.88
C GLN A 41 9.22 -17.55 -7.19
N GLN A 42 10.23 -17.52 -6.33
CA GLN A 42 10.68 -16.28 -5.75
C GLN A 42 11.53 -15.54 -6.78
N ASP A 43 11.24 -14.26 -6.98
CA ASP A 43 12.02 -13.38 -7.84
C ASP A 43 13.04 -12.62 -7.00
N GLY A 44 14.33 -12.84 -7.27
CA GLY A 44 15.42 -12.15 -6.58
C GLY A 44 15.61 -12.55 -5.10
N GLU A 45 16.36 -11.73 -4.38
CA GLU A 45 16.69 -11.94 -2.97
C GLU A 45 15.61 -11.40 -2.03
N THR A 46 15.64 -11.86 -0.77
CA THR A 46 14.82 -11.28 0.29
C THR A 46 15.33 -9.89 0.64
N ILE A 47 14.41 -8.95 0.84
CA ILE A 47 14.73 -7.55 1.13
C ILE A 47 14.34 -7.24 2.58
N ASP A 48 15.27 -6.70 3.35
CA ASP A 48 14.97 -6.17 4.68
C ASP A 48 14.13 -4.90 4.54
N VAL A 49 12.99 -4.86 5.24
CA VAL A 49 12.07 -3.72 5.21
C VAL A 49 11.66 -3.31 6.61
N VAL A 50 11.08 -2.11 6.71
CA VAL A 50 10.44 -1.63 7.92
C VAL A 50 8.93 -1.52 7.70
N VAL A 51 8.17 -1.80 8.74
CA VAL A 51 6.72 -1.62 8.80
C VAL A 51 6.38 -0.51 9.81
N GLY A 52 5.10 -0.36 10.16
CA GLY A 52 4.64 0.67 11.09
C GLY A 52 5.47 0.72 12.36
N LYS A 53 5.73 1.93 12.85
CA LYS A 53 6.56 2.19 14.05
C LYS A 53 6.08 1.43 15.29
N ASN A 54 4.78 1.18 15.39
CA ASN A 54 4.16 0.44 16.50
C ASN A 54 3.84 -1.02 16.11
N GLY A 55 4.40 -1.52 15.01
CA GLY A 55 4.20 -2.88 14.52
C GLY A 55 3.01 -3.01 13.56
N LEU A 56 2.19 -4.02 13.78
CA LEU A 56 1.18 -4.52 12.87
C LEU A 56 -0.19 -4.64 13.55
N ALA A 57 -1.26 -4.50 12.77
CA ALA A 57 -2.64 -4.76 13.20
C ALA A 57 -3.50 -5.23 12.02
N TRP A 58 -4.56 -5.98 12.26
CA TRP A 58 -5.49 -6.43 11.21
C TRP A 58 -6.11 -5.23 10.50
N GLY A 59 -5.84 -5.12 9.20
CA GLY A 59 -6.37 -4.08 8.33
C GLY A 59 -7.60 -4.51 7.55
N ARG A 60 -8.26 -3.54 6.92
CA ARG A 60 -9.35 -3.79 5.96
C ARG A 60 -8.76 -4.11 4.58
N GLY A 61 -8.89 -5.36 4.15
CA GLY A 61 -8.37 -5.84 2.87
C GLY A 61 -9.30 -6.81 2.14
N LEU A 62 -8.75 -7.60 1.23
CA LEU A 62 -9.45 -8.61 0.41
C LEU A 62 -9.77 -9.89 1.19
N HIS A 63 -10.04 -9.77 2.48
CA HIS A 63 -10.36 -10.87 3.40
C HIS A 63 -11.29 -10.35 4.49
N LYS A 64 -11.89 -11.29 5.23
CA LYS A 64 -12.57 -10.95 6.48
C LYS A 64 -11.54 -10.84 7.59
N ILE A 65 -11.69 -9.86 8.46
CA ILE A 65 -10.96 -9.82 9.72
C ILE A 65 -11.52 -10.96 10.61
N PRO A 66 -10.67 -11.79 11.24
CA PRO A 66 -11.13 -12.84 12.15
C PRO A 66 -11.98 -12.27 13.29
N VAL A 67 -13.00 -13.02 13.74
CA VAL A 67 -13.91 -12.54 14.79
C VAL A 67 -13.18 -12.36 16.13
N GLU A 68 -12.16 -13.19 16.36
CA GLU A 68 -11.33 -13.21 17.56
C GLU A 68 -10.11 -12.29 17.45
N ALA A 69 -10.04 -11.45 16.42
CA ALA A 69 -8.92 -10.54 16.24
C ALA A 69 -8.93 -9.41 17.27
N GLU A 70 -7.92 -9.40 18.15
CA GLU A 70 -7.80 -8.40 19.22
C GLU A 70 -7.09 -7.11 18.78
N ASN A 71 -6.21 -7.20 17.79
CA ASN A 71 -5.37 -6.08 17.34
C ASN A 71 -5.83 -5.59 15.96
N ILE A 72 -6.79 -4.66 15.96
CA ILE A 72 -7.41 -4.08 14.76
C ILE A 72 -6.78 -2.73 14.45
N LYS A 73 -6.50 -2.48 13.17
CA LYS A 73 -5.93 -1.24 12.66
C LYS A 73 -6.87 -0.07 12.92
N ILE A 74 -6.32 1.03 13.45
CA ILE A 74 -7.01 2.31 13.66
C ILE A 74 -6.17 3.41 12.99
N GLU A 75 -6.82 4.47 12.50
CA GLU A 75 -6.12 5.63 11.95
C GLU A 75 -5.22 6.28 13.01
N GLY A 76 -3.99 6.65 12.65
CA GLY A 76 -3.02 7.23 13.59
C GLY A 76 -2.37 6.29 14.62
N ASP A 77 -2.69 4.99 14.63
CA ASP A 77 -2.07 4.02 15.56
C ASP A 77 -0.59 3.71 15.28
N ASN A 78 -0.05 4.22 14.16
CA ASN A 78 1.30 3.97 13.64
C ASN A 78 1.64 2.47 13.44
N LYS A 79 0.63 1.62 13.27
CA LYS A 79 0.78 0.21 12.88
C LYS A 79 0.59 0.07 11.37
N ALA A 80 1.24 -0.90 10.75
CA ALA A 80 0.95 -1.27 9.36
C ALA A 80 -0.15 -2.35 9.31
N PRO A 81 -0.96 -2.40 8.23
CA PRO A 81 -2.06 -3.34 8.13
C PRO A 81 -1.58 -4.75 7.80
N ILE A 82 -2.07 -5.75 8.53
CA ILE A 82 -1.99 -7.17 8.18
C ILE A 82 -3.20 -7.50 7.32
N GLY A 83 -2.94 -8.19 6.21
CA GLY A 83 -3.98 -8.65 5.32
C GLY A 83 -3.49 -9.02 3.94
N VAL A 84 -4.44 -9.12 3.02
CA VAL A 84 -4.20 -9.23 1.59
C VAL A 84 -4.79 -8.02 0.91
N PHE A 85 -4.00 -7.32 0.11
CA PHE A 85 -4.36 -6.06 -0.51
C PHE A 85 -4.08 -6.12 -2.01
N ARG A 86 -4.80 -5.30 -2.79
CA ARG A 86 -4.39 -5.03 -4.17
C ARG A 86 -3.25 -4.02 -4.13
N ILE A 87 -2.35 -4.13 -5.11
CA ILE A 87 -1.43 -3.05 -5.43
C ILE A 87 -2.10 -2.21 -6.52
N GLY A 88 -2.38 -0.96 -6.20
CA GLY A 88 -3.01 0.02 -7.08
C GLY A 88 -1.98 0.67 -8.02
N CYS A 89 -2.04 1.98 -8.19
CA CYS A 89 -1.07 2.71 -8.99
C CYS A 89 0.32 2.75 -8.33
N SER A 90 1.34 3.00 -9.16
CA SER A 90 2.63 3.48 -8.68
C SER A 90 2.60 5.00 -8.55
N PHE A 91 3.48 5.55 -7.74
CA PHE A 91 3.74 6.98 -7.66
C PHE A 91 5.24 7.23 -7.50
N GLY A 92 5.71 8.42 -7.85
CA GLY A 92 7.11 8.80 -7.67
C GLY A 92 7.47 10.13 -8.29
N THR A 93 8.69 10.59 -8.03
CA THR A 93 9.21 11.88 -8.53
C THR A 93 9.70 11.81 -9.99
N HIS A 94 9.63 10.64 -10.62
CA HIS A 94 9.92 10.43 -12.02
C HIS A 94 8.62 10.49 -12.83
N LYS A 95 8.62 11.15 -14.00
CA LYS A 95 7.38 11.32 -14.80
C LYS A 95 6.85 10.02 -15.42
N THR A 96 7.69 9.01 -15.54
CA THR A 96 7.38 7.76 -16.24
C THR A 96 7.64 6.58 -15.31
N SER A 97 6.66 5.68 -15.22
CA SER A 97 6.82 4.37 -14.58
C SER A 97 7.77 3.48 -15.39
N GLN A 98 8.49 2.61 -14.69
CA GLN A 98 9.30 1.55 -15.32
C GLN A 98 8.42 0.53 -16.08
N ASN A 99 7.15 0.40 -15.69
CA ASN A 99 6.15 -0.38 -16.39
C ASN A 99 5.10 0.56 -17.00
N PRO A 100 5.09 0.76 -18.32
CA PRO A 100 4.18 1.71 -18.98
C PRO A 100 2.71 1.28 -18.91
N ASN A 101 2.44 -0.01 -18.63
CA ASN A 101 1.08 -0.53 -18.49
C ASN A 101 0.55 -0.44 -17.05
N TRP A 102 1.38 0.02 -16.11
CA TRP A 102 1.00 0.19 -14.72
C TRP A 102 0.63 1.67 -14.48
N PRO A 103 -0.60 1.99 -13.99
CA PRO A 103 -1.00 3.36 -13.70
C PRO A 103 0.02 4.07 -12.81
N HIS A 104 0.35 5.32 -13.14
CA HIS A 104 1.42 6.05 -12.48
C HIS A 104 1.02 7.48 -12.15
N ILE A 105 1.30 7.90 -10.92
CA ILE A 105 1.11 9.27 -10.43
C ILE A 105 2.47 9.95 -10.32
N TYR A 106 2.67 10.98 -11.13
CA TYR A 106 3.86 11.83 -11.02
C TYR A 106 3.72 12.76 -9.81
N ILE A 107 4.65 12.64 -8.87
CA ILE A 107 4.72 13.47 -7.67
C ILE A 107 5.45 14.78 -7.98
N HIS A 108 4.76 15.88 -7.77
CA HIS A 108 5.29 17.25 -7.81
C HIS A 108 4.82 18.04 -6.58
N GLU A 109 5.25 19.30 -6.47
CA GLU A 109 5.09 20.14 -5.27
C GLU A 109 3.66 20.32 -4.75
N LYS A 110 2.64 20.08 -5.56
CA LYS A 110 1.23 20.27 -5.18
C LYS A 110 0.48 18.98 -4.88
N MET A 111 1.19 17.86 -4.93
CA MET A 111 0.63 16.54 -4.70
C MET A 111 0.50 16.26 -3.21
N LEU A 112 -0.71 15.88 -2.80
CA LEU A 112 -1.07 15.61 -1.42
C LEU A 112 -1.65 14.21 -1.28
N GLY A 113 -1.27 13.49 -0.23
CA GLY A 113 -1.94 12.29 0.24
C GLY A 113 -2.93 12.68 1.33
N ILE A 114 -4.22 12.52 1.10
CA ILE A 114 -5.24 13.01 2.04
C ILE A 114 -5.46 11.98 3.15
N ASP A 115 -5.14 12.36 4.38
CA ASP A 115 -5.26 11.53 5.59
C ASP A 115 -6.43 11.92 6.50
N ASP A 116 -7.25 12.91 6.10
CA ASP A 116 -8.47 13.33 6.82
C ASP A 116 -9.63 12.34 6.57
N PRO A 117 -10.09 11.58 7.59
CA PRO A 117 -11.18 10.61 7.43
C PRO A 117 -12.54 11.23 7.07
N ASP A 118 -12.75 12.53 7.32
CA ASP A 118 -13.99 13.22 6.98
C ASP A 118 -14.02 13.71 5.51
N SER A 119 -12.89 13.65 4.79
CA SER A 119 -12.78 14.15 3.42
C SER A 119 -13.29 13.13 2.39
N ARG A 120 -13.91 13.62 1.31
CA ARG A 120 -14.25 12.78 0.15
C ARG A 120 -13.02 12.25 -0.60
N TYR A 121 -11.84 12.80 -0.32
CA TYR A 121 -10.56 12.37 -0.88
C TYR A 121 -9.74 11.52 0.10
N TYR A 122 -10.28 11.11 1.25
CA TYR A 122 -9.57 10.27 2.21
C TYR A 122 -8.92 9.04 1.55
N ASN A 123 -7.65 8.79 1.86
CA ASN A 123 -6.80 7.76 1.25
C ASN A 123 -6.58 7.90 -0.26
N CYS A 124 -6.68 9.11 -0.82
CA CYS A 124 -6.32 9.41 -2.20
C CYS A 124 -5.08 10.32 -2.28
N ILE A 125 -4.28 10.10 -3.33
CA ILE A 125 -3.24 11.05 -3.76
C ILE A 125 -3.88 11.98 -4.80
N VAL A 126 -3.81 13.30 -4.58
CA VAL A 126 -4.47 14.30 -5.42
C VAL A 126 -3.55 15.47 -5.77
N ASP A 127 -3.79 16.11 -6.93
CA ASP A 127 -3.23 17.44 -7.22
C ASP A 127 -4.12 18.50 -6.59
N SER A 128 -3.61 19.15 -5.55
CA SER A 128 -4.35 20.19 -4.84
C SER A 128 -4.61 21.46 -5.65
N SER A 129 -4.00 21.63 -6.83
CA SER A 129 -4.33 22.74 -7.75
C SER A 129 -5.48 22.44 -8.70
N GLU A 130 -5.85 21.18 -8.86
CA GLU A 130 -7.00 20.76 -9.67
C GLU A 130 -8.30 20.70 -8.87
N ILE A 131 -8.22 20.80 -7.53
CA ILE A 131 -9.37 20.72 -6.63
C ILE A 131 -9.69 22.10 -6.05
N PRO A 132 -10.75 22.79 -6.52
CA PRO A 132 -11.17 24.07 -5.98
C PRO A 132 -11.82 23.94 -4.59
N ASP A 133 -12.72 22.97 -4.41
CA ASP A 133 -13.55 22.83 -3.20
C ASP A 133 -12.94 21.86 -2.18
N LYS A 134 -11.77 22.20 -1.65
CA LYS A 134 -11.04 21.35 -0.68
C LYS A 134 -11.85 21.16 0.61
N ASP A 135 -12.05 19.93 1.04
CA ASP A 135 -12.81 19.59 2.25
C ASP A 135 -11.97 18.90 3.35
N TRP A 136 -10.70 18.61 3.08
CA TRP A 136 -9.79 18.02 4.06
C TRP A 136 -9.18 19.07 4.99
N LYS A 137 -8.97 18.68 6.23
CA LYS A 137 -8.31 19.44 7.30
C LYS A 137 -6.87 19.01 7.52
N SER A 138 -6.51 17.81 7.07
CA SER A 138 -5.16 17.26 7.13
C SER A 138 -4.79 16.57 5.80
N ALA A 139 -3.51 16.61 5.48
CA ALA A 139 -2.91 15.89 4.35
C ALA A 139 -1.40 15.77 4.54
N GLU A 140 -0.82 14.74 3.94
CA GLU A 140 0.62 14.58 3.78
C GLU A 140 1.12 15.20 2.48
N THR A 141 2.23 15.93 2.53
CA THR A 141 2.94 16.37 1.33
C THR A 141 3.64 15.18 0.67
N MET A 142 3.28 14.88 -0.57
CA MET A 142 3.89 13.75 -1.28
C MET A 142 5.28 14.06 -1.83
N ASN A 143 5.55 15.32 -2.21
CA ASN A 143 6.89 15.74 -2.65
C ASN A 143 7.79 15.99 -1.44
N ARG A 144 8.33 14.93 -0.85
CA ARG A 144 9.15 15.00 0.36
C ARG A 144 10.60 15.34 0.04
N GLU A 145 11.16 16.29 0.78
CA GLU A 145 12.58 16.70 0.65
C GLU A 145 13.57 15.58 1.01
N ASP A 146 13.15 14.63 1.85
CA ASP A 146 13.96 13.48 2.26
C ASP A 146 14.02 12.36 1.20
N GLY A 147 13.31 12.53 0.07
CA GLY A 147 13.31 11.57 -1.04
C GLY A 147 12.56 10.27 -0.76
N LEU A 148 11.86 10.14 0.37
CA LEU A 148 11.21 8.88 0.77
C LEU A 148 10.19 8.37 -0.27
N TYR A 149 9.60 9.27 -1.05
CA TYR A 149 8.62 8.97 -2.10
C TYR A 149 9.17 9.12 -3.52
N GLU A 150 10.49 8.89 -3.71
CA GLU A 150 11.05 8.77 -5.06
C GLU A 150 10.37 7.64 -5.85
N TYR A 151 10.11 6.51 -5.20
CA TYR A 151 9.33 5.39 -5.74
C TYR A 151 8.35 4.88 -4.70
N GLY A 152 7.10 4.68 -5.10
CA GLY A 152 6.07 4.14 -4.23
C GLY A 152 4.99 3.37 -4.99
N LEU A 153 4.30 2.52 -4.24
CA LEU A 153 3.15 1.75 -4.71
C LEU A 153 2.01 1.99 -3.74
N VAL A 154 0.82 2.25 -4.26
CA VAL A 154 -0.39 2.33 -3.45
C VAL A 154 -0.79 0.91 -3.07
N VAL A 155 -0.82 0.64 -1.76
CA VAL A 155 -1.47 -0.55 -1.21
C VAL A 155 -2.93 -0.18 -0.94
N GLU A 156 -3.88 -0.83 -1.61
CA GLU A 156 -5.31 -0.50 -1.53
C GLU A 156 -5.94 -1.01 -0.22
N HIS A 157 -5.41 -0.53 0.91
CA HIS A 157 -5.93 -0.72 2.25
C HIS A 157 -6.82 0.47 2.61
N ASN A 158 -8.04 0.19 3.09
CA ASN A 158 -8.95 1.21 3.62
C ASN A 158 -9.27 2.36 2.64
N MET A 159 -9.24 2.10 1.33
CA MET A 159 -9.64 3.10 0.32
C MET A 159 -11.17 3.14 0.18
N ASN A 160 -11.70 4.33 -0.09
CA ASN A 160 -13.13 4.58 -0.38
C ASN A 160 -13.53 4.11 -1.77
#